data_AF-A0A5Q2TIJ4-F1
#
_entry.id   AF-A0A5Q2TIJ4-F1
#
_cell.length_a   1.000
_cell.length_b   1.000
_cell.length_c   1.000
_cell.angle_alpha   90.00
_cell.angle_beta   90.00
_cell.angle_gamma   90.00
#
_symmetry.space_group_name_H-M   'P 1'
#
loop_
_entity.id
_entity.type
_entity.pdbx_description
1 polymer ?
#
loop_
_entity_poly.entity_id
_entity_poly.type
_entity_poly.pdbx_seq_one_letter_code
_entity_poly.pdbx_strand_id
1 'polypeptide(L)'
;MDNINDKVRTTSKTVQLLNNRSKEIDGIVSLITDISSQTNLLALNAAIEAARAGEHGKGFAVVADEVRKLSEQTVDSAGQIATLVHSIQQETDTSVDSMNHVMEEVENGQQIVRETGKIFGDIHSSIGKVADQINQIFHSSEEVSTVAQKAQESIIEVTTIVEETTEHAQKAVQTNEEQLKSNEYLSDLITSLNEITSILEELMEETKLVE
;
A
#
# COMPACT_ATOMS: atom_id res chain seq x y z
N MET A 1 -15.52 -5.54 -8.83
CA MET A 1 -15.39 -4.59 -9.96
C MET A 1 -15.84 -5.23 -11.26
N ASP A 2 -15.40 -6.44 -11.61
CA ASP A 2 -15.86 -7.14 -12.84
C ASP A 2 -17.38 -7.33 -12.91
N ASN A 3 -18.00 -7.72 -11.80
CA ASN A 3 -19.46 -7.82 -11.69
C ASN A 3 -20.16 -6.47 -11.95
N ILE A 4 -19.55 -5.34 -11.57
CA ILE A 4 -20.14 -4.01 -11.83
C ILE A 4 -20.06 -3.70 -13.33
N ASN A 5 -18.91 -3.93 -13.97
CA ASN A 5 -18.74 -3.71 -15.42
C ASN A 5 -19.74 -4.58 -16.23
N ASP A 6 -19.88 -5.85 -15.86
CA ASP A 6 -20.85 -6.76 -16.50
C ASP A 6 -22.30 -6.29 -16.32
N LYS A 7 -22.65 -5.78 -15.13
CA LYS A 7 -23.99 -5.25 -14.87
C LYS A 7 -24.24 -3.96 -15.65
N VAL A 8 -23.32 -3.01 -15.66
CA VAL A 8 -23.42 -1.77 -16.45
C VAL A 8 -23.58 -2.10 -17.94
N ARG A 9 -22.79 -3.05 -18.46
CA ARG A 9 -22.87 -3.50 -19.86
C ARG A 9 -24.21 -4.16 -20.18
N THR A 10 -24.75 -4.97 -19.28
CA THR A 10 -26.06 -5.62 -19.43
C THR A 10 -27.18 -4.60 -19.41
N THR A 11 -27.12 -3.63 -18.50
CA THR A 11 -28.07 -2.51 -18.43
C THR A 11 -28.03 -1.66 -19.69
N SER A 12 -26.83 -1.27 -20.16
CA SER A 12 -26.65 -0.52 -21.41
C SER A 12 -27.29 -1.23 -22.61
N LYS A 13 -27.06 -2.55 -22.76
CA LYS A 13 -27.72 -3.36 -23.80
C LYS A 13 -29.26 -3.35 -23.68
N THR A 14 -29.78 -3.40 -22.46
CA THR A 14 -31.23 -3.41 -22.21
C THR A 14 -31.86 -2.07 -22.58
N VAL A 15 -31.22 -0.97 -22.21
CA VAL A 15 -31.61 0.40 -22.55
C VAL A 15 -31.55 0.61 -24.07
N GLN A 16 -30.51 0.09 -24.74
CA GLN A 16 -30.41 0.18 -26.19
C GLN A 16 -31.50 -0.63 -26.91
N LEU A 17 -31.88 -1.79 -26.36
CA LEU A 17 -33.03 -2.55 -26.86
C LEU A 17 -34.34 -1.77 -26.70
N LEU A 18 -34.51 -1.05 -25.58
CA LEU A 18 -35.67 -0.17 -25.37
C LEU A 18 -35.71 0.94 -26.42
N ASN A 19 -34.58 1.57 -26.74
CA ASN A 19 -34.50 2.60 -27.79
C ASN A 19 -34.97 2.05 -29.14
N ASN A 20 -34.51 0.86 -29.52
CA ASN A 20 -34.91 0.21 -30.76
C ASN A 20 -36.41 -0.10 -30.78
N ARG A 21 -36.97 -0.60 -29.68
CA ARG A 21 -38.42 -0.84 -29.55
C ARG A 21 -39.23 0.46 -29.66
N SER A 22 -38.75 1.54 -29.06
CA SER A 22 -39.40 2.85 -29.18
C SER A 22 -39.40 3.37 -30.63
N LYS A 23 -38.36 3.09 -31.41
CA LYS A 23 -38.32 3.41 -32.86
C LYS A 23 -39.30 2.55 -33.66
N GLU A 24 -39.48 1.28 -33.30
CA GLU A 24 -40.51 0.43 -33.91
C GLU A 24 -41.93 0.97 -33.62
N ILE A 25 -42.18 1.42 -32.39
CA ILE A 25 -43.47 2.02 -32.01
C ILE A 25 -43.73 3.30 -32.82
N ASP A 26 -42.72 4.15 -33.03
CA ASP A 26 -42.83 5.36 -33.85
C ASP A 26 -43.34 5.05 -35.28
N GLY A 27 -42.80 4.00 -35.90
CA GLY A 27 -43.27 3.52 -37.20
C GLY A 27 -44.73 3.04 -37.19
N ILE A 28 -45.16 2.37 -36.11
CA ILE A 28 -46.56 1.94 -35.93
C ILE A 28 -47.48 3.16 -35.77
N VAL A 29 -47.06 4.16 -35.00
CA VAL A 29 -47.83 5.39 -34.77
C VAL A 29 -47.99 6.18 -36.07
N SER A 30 -46.93 6.26 -36.89
CA SER A 30 -47.01 6.84 -38.24
C SER A 30 -48.04 6.11 -39.11
N LEU A 31 -48.01 4.78 -39.14
CA LEU A 31 -48.97 3.97 -39.90
C LEU A 31 -50.42 4.18 -39.43
N ILE A 32 -50.66 4.24 -38.11
CA ILE A 32 -51.99 4.54 -37.55
C ILE A 32 -52.45 5.93 -38.00
N THR A 33 -51.57 6.93 -37.95
CA THR A 33 -51.87 8.30 -38.37
C THR A 33 -52.26 8.35 -39.86
N ASP A 34 -51.55 7.61 -40.71
CA ASP A 34 -51.84 7.50 -42.14
C ASP A 34 -53.20 6.82 -42.40
N ILE A 35 -53.46 5.69 -41.72
CA ILE A 35 -54.73 4.96 -41.83
C ILE A 35 -55.91 5.82 -41.36
N SER A 36 -55.78 6.50 -40.23
CA SER A 36 -56.82 7.37 -39.70
C SER A 36 -57.05 8.58 -40.60
N SER A 37 -56.00 9.17 -41.18
CA SER A 37 -56.13 10.26 -42.16
C SER A 37 -56.85 9.80 -43.43
N GLN A 38 -56.55 8.60 -43.93
CA GLN A 38 -57.23 8.01 -45.08
C GLN A 38 -58.70 7.67 -44.77
N THR A 39 -58.97 7.15 -43.57
CA THR A 39 -60.33 6.84 -43.10
C THR A 39 -61.15 8.11 -42.94
N ASN A 40 -60.55 9.19 -42.44
CA ASN A 40 -61.17 10.51 -42.36
C ASN A 40 -61.58 11.03 -43.75
N LEU A 41 -60.71 10.88 -44.74
CA LEU A 41 -60.97 11.28 -46.12
C LEU A 41 -62.09 10.42 -46.76
N LEU A 42 -62.07 9.10 -46.53
CA LEU A 42 -63.13 8.19 -46.97
C LEU A 42 -64.49 8.53 -46.34
N ALA A 43 -64.50 8.83 -45.04
CA ALA A 43 -65.69 9.23 -44.30
C ALA A 43 -66.25 10.56 -44.82
N LEU A 44 -65.38 11.53 -45.12
CA LEU A 44 -65.78 12.79 -45.74
C LEU A 44 -66.43 12.57 -47.11
N ASN A 45 -65.83 11.73 -47.96
CA ASN A 45 -66.40 11.39 -49.27
C ASN A 45 -67.77 10.69 -49.12
N ALA A 46 -67.90 9.79 -48.13
CA ALA A 46 -69.16 9.12 -47.83
C ALA A 46 -70.24 10.10 -47.33
N ALA A 47 -69.87 11.09 -46.51
CA ALA A 47 -70.78 12.14 -46.03
C ALA A 47 -71.26 13.02 -47.20
N ILE A 48 -70.38 13.37 -48.14
CA ILE A 48 -70.72 14.13 -49.36
C ILE A 48 -71.72 13.34 -50.22
N GLU A 49 -71.46 12.05 -50.46
CA GLU A 49 -72.34 11.23 -51.30
C GLU A 49 -73.68 10.94 -50.61
N ALA A 50 -73.69 10.79 -49.28
CA ALA A 50 -74.92 10.67 -48.49
C ALA A 50 -75.77 11.96 -48.56
N ALA A 51 -75.15 13.14 -48.50
CA ALA A 51 -75.85 14.41 -48.70
C ALA A 51 -76.43 14.51 -50.13
N ARG A 52 -75.72 13.98 -51.12
CA ARG A 52 -76.14 13.95 -52.53
C ARG A 52 -77.36 13.05 -52.77
N ALA A 53 -77.50 11.97 -52.02
CA ALA A 53 -78.65 11.06 -52.06
C ALA A 53 -79.93 11.61 -51.37
N GLY A 54 -79.86 12.80 -50.75
CA GLY A 54 -81.02 13.47 -50.15
C GLY A 54 -81.64 12.68 -49.00
N GLU A 55 -82.97 12.53 -49.00
CA GLU A 55 -83.73 11.84 -47.94
C GLU A 55 -83.30 10.38 -47.76
N HIS A 56 -82.88 9.70 -48.84
CA HIS A 56 -82.44 8.30 -48.78
C HIS A 56 -81.04 8.12 -48.16
N GLY A 57 -80.25 9.19 -48.06
CA GLY A 57 -78.89 9.18 -47.52
C GLY A 57 -78.76 9.56 -46.05
N LYS A 58 -79.84 10.01 -45.38
CA LYS A 58 -79.79 10.53 -44.00
C LYS A 58 -79.15 9.56 -43.00
N GLY A 59 -79.46 8.26 -43.08
CA GLY A 59 -78.85 7.25 -42.20
C GLY A 59 -77.36 7.05 -42.45
N PHE A 60 -76.93 7.08 -43.72
CA PHE A 60 -75.52 6.98 -44.10
C PHE A 60 -74.72 8.23 -43.73
N ALA A 61 -75.32 9.42 -43.79
CA ALA A 61 -74.68 10.67 -43.39
C ALA A 61 -74.27 10.66 -41.91
N VAL A 62 -75.15 10.16 -41.02
CA VAL A 62 -74.86 10.05 -39.58
C VAL A 62 -73.70 9.09 -39.32
N VAL A 63 -73.67 7.94 -40.01
CA VAL A 63 -72.57 6.97 -39.88
C VAL A 63 -71.26 7.56 -40.39
N ALA A 64 -71.28 8.26 -41.53
CA ALA A 64 -70.10 8.90 -42.10
C ALA A 64 -69.51 9.98 -41.16
N ASP A 65 -70.35 10.81 -40.55
CA ASP A 65 -69.89 11.81 -39.57
C ASP A 65 -69.30 11.18 -38.30
N GLU A 66 -69.87 10.08 -37.80
CA GLU A 66 -69.33 9.38 -36.63
C GLU A 66 -67.97 8.72 -36.95
N VAL A 67 -67.82 8.13 -38.14
CA VAL A 67 -66.52 7.58 -38.61
C VAL A 67 -65.48 8.69 -38.78
N ARG A 68 -65.89 9.85 -39.30
CA ARG A 68 -65.03 11.04 -39.44
C ARG A 68 -64.50 11.47 -38.07
N LYS A 69 -65.40 11.62 -37.10
CA LYS A 69 -65.08 12.01 -35.71
C LYS A 69 -64.15 11.00 -35.02
N LEU A 70 -64.41 9.70 -35.17
CA LEU A 70 -63.54 8.64 -34.65
C LEU A 70 -62.15 8.69 -35.29
N SER A 71 -62.07 8.99 -36.59
CA SER A 71 -60.80 9.11 -37.30
C SER A 71 -59.99 10.31 -36.81
N GLU A 72 -60.61 11.48 -36.62
CA GLU A 72 -59.99 12.68 -36.03
C GLU A 72 -59.47 12.38 -34.61
N GLN A 73 -60.30 11.77 -33.76
CA GLN A 73 -59.89 11.36 -32.40
C GLN A 73 -58.72 10.37 -32.39
N THR A 74 -58.65 9.50 -33.40
CA THR A 74 -57.54 8.54 -33.53
C THR A 74 -56.25 9.23 -33.94
N VAL A 75 -56.30 10.22 -34.84
CA VAL A 75 -55.13 11.06 -35.20
C VAL A 75 -54.61 11.83 -33.99
N ASP A 76 -55.50 12.46 -33.21
CA ASP A 76 -55.12 13.18 -32.00
C ASP A 76 -54.45 12.26 -30.98
N SER A 77 -55.02 11.06 -30.78
CA SER A 77 -54.45 10.05 -29.87
C SER A 77 -53.10 9.53 -30.36
N ALA A 78 -52.95 9.29 -31.66
CA ALA A 78 -51.68 8.90 -32.27
C ALA A 78 -50.61 9.98 -32.08
N GLY A 79 -50.96 11.26 -32.21
CA GLY A 79 -50.05 12.38 -31.93
C GLY A 79 -49.60 12.46 -30.46
N GLN A 80 -50.49 12.16 -29.51
CA GLN A 80 -50.13 12.05 -28.10
C GLN A 80 -49.17 10.88 -27.84
N ILE A 81 -49.40 9.72 -28.46
CA ILE A 81 -48.50 8.56 -28.37
C ILE A 81 -47.13 8.90 -28.98
N ALA A 82 -47.09 9.56 -30.15
CA ALA A 82 -45.83 9.98 -30.79
C ALA A 82 -45.00 10.87 -29.85
N THR A 83 -45.64 11.83 -29.19
CA THR A 83 -44.99 12.71 -28.21
C THR A 83 -44.40 11.90 -27.04
N LEU A 84 -45.16 10.94 -26.51
CA LEU A 84 -44.72 10.09 -25.41
C LEU A 84 -43.51 9.21 -25.82
N VAL A 85 -43.57 8.63 -27.03
CA VAL A 85 -42.50 7.80 -27.60
C VAL A 85 -41.23 8.62 -27.80
N HIS A 86 -41.35 9.85 -28.29
CA HIS A 86 -40.22 10.75 -28.44
C HIS A 86 -39.54 11.09 -27.10
N SER A 87 -40.34 11.38 -26.06
CA SER A 87 -39.81 11.58 -24.71
C SER A 87 -39.07 10.35 -24.19
N ILE A 88 -39.64 9.15 -24.39
CA ILE A 88 -38.98 7.88 -24.00
C ILE A 88 -37.64 7.71 -24.74
N GLN A 89 -37.58 8.03 -26.03
CA GLN A 89 -36.34 7.96 -26.81
C GLN A 89 -35.27 8.91 -26.23
N GLN A 90 -35.63 10.17 -25.93
CA GLN A 90 -34.72 11.15 -25.32
C GLN A 90 -34.19 10.70 -23.94
N GLU A 91 -35.08 10.20 -23.08
CA GLU A 91 -34.70 9.67 -21.76
C GLU A 91 -33.80 8.43 -21.87
N THR A 92 -34.06 7.59 -22.88
CA THR A 92 -33.27 6.40 -23.16
C THR A 92 -31.87 6.77 -23.65
N ASP A 93 -31.74 7.72 -24.57
CA ASP A 93 -30.44 8.20 -25.06
C ASP A 93 -29.62 8.83 -23.93
N THR A 94 -30.25 9.65 -23.09
CA THR A 94 -29.62 10.23 -21.88
C THR A 94 -29.13 9.14 -20.92
N SER A 95 -29.90 8.05 -20.78
CA SER A 95 -29.54 6.90 -19.95
C SER A 95 -28.34 6.14 -20.52
N VAL A 96 -28.24 5.99 -21.85
CA VAL A 96 -27.08 5.38 -22.51
C VAL A 96 -25.83 6.21 -22.26
N ASP A 97 -25.89 7.52 -22.43
CA ASP A 97 -24.74 8.41 -22.17
C ASP A 97 -24.30 8.32 -20.71
N SER A 98 -25.23 8.32 -19.77
CA SER A 98 -24.93 8.15 -18.35
C SER A 98 -24.25 6.81 -18.06
N MET A 99 -24.70 5.73 -18.69
CA MET A 99 -24.07 4.41 -18.55
C MET A 99 -22.66 4.35 -19.13
N ASN A 100 -22.38 5.09 -20.22
CA ASN A 100 -21.03 5.20 -20.77
C ASN A 100 -20.08 5.92 -19.81
N HIS A 101 -20.51 7.03 -19.21
CA HIS A 101 -19.72 7.74 -18.18
C HIS A 101 -19.46 6.84 -16.96
N VAL A 102 -20.47 6.10 -16.49
CA VAL A 102 -20.30 5.15 -15.40
C VAL A 102 -19.28 4.06 -15.75
N MET A 103 -19.24 3.59 -17.00
CA MET A 103 -18.27 2.59 -17.45
C MET A 103 -16.84 3.13 -17.37
N GLU A 104 -16.61 4.37 -17.80
CA GLU A 104 -15.31 5.04 -17.72
C GLU A 104 -14.85 5.22 -16.25
N GLU A 105 -15.74 5.68 -15.38
CA GLU A 105 -15.46 5.85 -13.95
C GLU A 105 -15.11 4.50 -13.27
N VAL A 106 -15.81 3.43 -13.64
CA VAL A 106 -15.52 2.07 -13.13
C VAL A 106 -14.15 1.60 -13.60
N GLU A 107 -13.78 1.84 -14.86
CA GLU A 107 -12.46 1.47 -15.40
C GLU A 107 -11.32 2.23 -14.70
N ASN A 108 -11.49 3.54 -14.49
CA ASN A 108 -10.55 4.36 -13.73
C ASN A 108 -10.44 3.86 -12.27
N GLY A 109 -11.57 3.61 -11.62
CA GLY A 109 -11.62 3.03 -10.27
C GLY A 109 -10.89 1.69 -10.17
N GLN A 110 -11.00 0.83 -11.19
CA GLN A 110 -10.24 -0.42 -11.25
C GLN A 110 -8.73 -0.18 -11.34
N GLN A 111 -8.29 0.82 -12.12
CA GLN A 111 -6.87 1.16 -12.21
C GLN A 111 -6.32 1.61 -10.87
N ILE A 112 -7.03 2.49 -10.17
CA ILE A 112 -6.65 2.97 -8.83
C ILE A 112 -6.54 1.80 -7.84
N VAL A 113 -7.50 0.87 -7.86
CA VAL A 113 -7.45 -0.32 -6.99
C VAL A 113 -6.25 -1.20 -7.31
N ARG A 114 -5.92 -1.41 -8.60
CA ARG A 114 -4.72 -2.17 -9.00
C ARG A 114 -3.44 -1.50 -8.52
N GLU A 115 -3.33 -0.19 -8.67
CA GLU A 115 -2.17 0.58 -8.21
C GLU A 115 -2.04 0.54 -6.69
N THR A 116 -3.14 0.72 -5.97
CA THR A 116 -3.20 0.57 -4.51
C THR A 116 -2.74 -0.82 -4.08
N GLY A 117 -3.16 -1.87 -4.79
CA GLY A 117 -2.70 -3.24 -4.54
C GLY A 117 -1.20 -3.42 -4.68
N LYS A 118 -0.57 -2.77 -5.68
CA LYS A 118 0.90 -2.77 -5.84
C LYS A 118 1.59 -2.07 -4.67
N ILE A 119 1.11 -0.89 -4.28
CA ILE A 119 1.65 -0.13 -3.15
C ILE A 119 1.59 -0.95 -1.85
N PHE A 120 0.47 -1.63 -1.58
CA PHE A 120 0.39 -2.52 -0.42
C PHE A 120 1.35 -3.72 -0.51
N GLY A 121 1.59 -4.26 -1.70
CA GLY A 121 2.63 -5.26 -1.93
C GLY A 121 4.04 -4.76 -1.60
N ASP A 122 4.37 -3.54 -2.01
CA ASP A 122 5.67 -2.91 -1.72
C ASP A 122 5.84 -2.61 -0.23
N ILE A 123 4.77 -2.16 0.44
CA ILE A 123 4.73 -1.98 1.90
C ILE A 123 4.98 -3.30 2.61
N HIS A 124 4.30 -4.38 2.18
CA HIS A 124 4.48 -5.70 2.77
C HIS A 124 5.92 -6.21 2.62
N SER A 125 6.52 -6.05 1.43
CA SER A 125 7.93 -6.39 1.20
C SER A 125 8.88 -5.58 2.09
N SER A 126 8.62 -4.28 2.23
CA SER A 126 9.43 -3.38 3.06
C SER A 126 9.36 -3.76 4.55
N ILE A 127 8.17 -4.13 5.05
CA ILE A 127 8.00 -4.63 6.41
C ILE A 127 8.77 -5.94 6.61
N GLY A 128 8.76 -6.85 5.63
CA GLY A 128 9.56 -8.08 5.66
C GLY A 128 11.06 -7.78 5.82
N LYS A 129 11.60 -6.84 5.03
CA LYS A 129 13.01 -6.41 5.15
C LYS A 129 13.34 -5.83 6.52
N VAL A 130 12.43 -5.03 7.10
CA VAL A 130 12.62 -4.49 8.45
C VAL A 130 12.66 -5.60 9.49
N ALA A 131 11.79 -6.62 9.37
CA ALA A 131 11.81 -7.77 10.26
C ALA A 131 13.14 -8.55 10.17
N ASP A 132 13.66 -8.74 8.96
CA ASP A 132 14.96 -9.37 8.75
C ASP A 132 16.11 -8.56 9.38
N GLN A 133 16.08 -7.23 9.22
CA GLN A 133 17.06 -6.33 9.85
C GLN A 133 16.99 -6.38 11.38
N ILE A 134 15.80 -6.47 11.95
CA ILE A 134 15.63 -6.62 13.41
C ILE A 134 16.26 -7.94 13.88
N ASN A 135 16.07 -9.04 13.15
CA ASN A 135 16.70 -10.32 13.48
C ASN A 135 18.24 -10.25 13.40
N GLN A 136 18.78 -9.55 12.39
CA GLN A 136 20.22 -9.33 12.29
C GLN A 136 20.76 -8.52 13.48
N ILE A 137 20.06 -7.45 13.88
CA ILE A 137 20.43 -6.64 15.04
C ILE A 137 20.43 -7.49 16.32
N PHE A 138 19.44 -8.37 16.48
CA PHE A 138 19.38 -9.27 17.62
C PHE A 138 20.63 -10.16 17.72
N HIS A 139 21.02 -10.80 16.61
CA HIS A 139 22.24 -11.62 16.57
C HIS A 139 23.51 -10.81 16.84
N SER A 140 23.67 -9.64 16.23
CA SER A 140 24.83 -8.78 16.51
C SER A 140 24.87 -8.32 17.97
N SER A 141 23.70 -8.08 18.60
CA SER A 141 23.64 -7.72 20.02
C SER A 141 24.06 -8.87 20.93
N GLU A 142 23.76 -10.12 20.57
CA GLU A 142 24.19 -11.32 21.29
C GLU A 142 25.71 -11.52 21.20
N GLU A 143 26.29 -11.31 20.01
CA GLU A 143 27.74 -11.33 19.80
C GLU A 143 28.44 -10.25 20.63
N VAL A 144 27.93 -9.01 20.61
CA VAL A 144 28.47 -7.90 21.41
C VAL A 144 28.42 -8.21 22.90
N SER A 145 27.31 -8.79 23.39
CA SER A 145 27.18 -9.20 24.79
C SER A 145 28.25 -10.24 25.17
N THR A 146 28.47 -11.23 24.30
CA THR A 146 29.49 -12.27 24.51
C THR A 146 30.91 -11.68 24.53
N VAL A 147 31.22 -10.75 23.62
CA VAL A 147 32.51 -10.07 23.58
C VAL A 147 32.72 -9.20 24.82
N ALA A 148 31.68 -8.49 25.27
CA ALA A 148 31.74 -7.67 26.48
C ALA A 148 32.02 -8.52 27.72
N GLN A 149 31.41 -9.71 27.84
CA GLN A 149 31.68 -10.63 28.94
C GLN A 149 33.14 -11.10 28.93
N LYS A 150 33.67 -11.51 27.77
CA LYS A 150 35.08 -11.92 27.65
C LYS A 150 36.04 -10.78 28.00
N ALA A 151 35.73 -9.55 27.57
CA ALA A 151 36.52 -8.38 27.92
C ALA A 151 36.54 -8.13 29.44
N GLN A 152 35.39 -8.32 30.11
CA GLN A 152 35.31 -8.23 31.56
C GLN A 152 36.17 -9.28 32.25
N GLU A 153 36.14 -10.53 31.79
CA GLU A 153 36.99 -11.62 32.30
C GLU A 153 38.49 -11.29 32.14
N SER A 154 38.91 -10.80 30.97
CA SER A 154 40.30 -10.38 30.75
C SER A 154 40.72 -9.20 31.63
N ILE A 155 39.83 -8.25 31.92
CA ILE A 155 40.13 -7.14 32.83
C ILE A 155 40.38 -7.65 34.26
N ILE A 156 39.62 -8.64 34.71
CA ILE A 156 39.82 -9.27 36.03
C ILE A 156 41.19 -9.95 36.06
N GLU A 157 41.54 -10.73 35.04
CA GLU A 157 42.85 -11.39 34.94
C GLU A 157 44.02 -10.38 34.97
N VAL A 158 43.92 -9.30 34.19
CA VAL A 158 44.92 -8.22 34.21
C VAL A 158 45.04 -7.59 35.59
N THR A 159 43.93 -7.39 36.29
CA THR A 159 43.93 -6.83 37.65
C THR A 159 44.68 -7.74 38.61
N THR A 160 44.43 -9.05 38.57
CA THR A 160 45.16 -10.04 39.36
C THR A 160 46.67 -10.03 39.06
N ILE A 161 47.05 -9.99 37.78
CA ILE A 161 48.47 -9.91 37.38
C ILE A 161 49.14 -8.64 37.95
N VAL A 162 48.44 -7.51 37.94
CA VAL A 162 48.94 -6.24 38.49
C VAL A 162 49.14 -6.34 40.00
N GLU A 163 48.21 -6.96 40.72
CA GLU A 163 48.33 -7.21 42.17
C GLU A 163 49.55 -8.09 42.50
N GLU A 164 49.72 -9.21 41.80
CA GLU A 164 50.87 -10.11 41.96
C GLU A 164 52.19 -9.40 41.62
N THR A 165 52.21 -8.64 40.52
CA THR A 165 53.40 -7.86 40.11
C THR A 165 53.78 -6.84 41.17
N THR A 166 52.80 -6.20 41.81
CA THR A 166 53.02 -5.23 42.89
C THR A 166 53.60 -5.92 44.12
N GLU A 167 53.09 -7.10 44.50
CA GLU A 167 53.63 -7.91 45.60
C GLU A 167 55.08 -8.35 45.31
N HIS A 168 55.35 -8.81 44.09
CA HIS A 168 56.70 -9.18 43.66
C HIS A 168 57.68 -7.99 43.69
N ALA A 169 57.24 -6.81 43.26
CA ALA A 169 58.05 -5.60 43.34
C ALA A 169 58.37 -5.22 44.79
N GLN A 170 57.41 -5.33 45.71
CA GLN A 170 57.62 -5.10 47.14
C GLN A 170 58.63 -6.08 47.74
N LYS A 171 58.49 -7.38 47.42
CA LYS A 171 59.46 -8.41 47.85
C LYS A 171 60.87 -8.11 47.31
N ALA A 172 60.98 -7.71 46.04
CA ALA A 172 62.26 -7.37 45.43
C ALA A 172 62.93 -6.16 46.12
N VAL A 173 62.16 -5.14 46.52
CA VAL A 173 62.65 -4.00 47.31
C VAL A 173 63.18 -4.50 48.66
N GLN A 174 62.41 -5.32 49.38
CA GLN A 174 62.83 -5.88 50.67
C GLN A 174 64.14 -6.69 50.54
N THR A 175 64.23 -7.58 49.55
CA THR A 175 65.44 -8.37 49.32
C THR A 175 66.64 -7.49 48.98
N ASN A 176 66.46 -6.43 48.19
CA ASN A 176 67.53 -5.47 47.92
C ASN A 176 67.99 -4.74 49.19
N GLU A 177 67.08 -4.37 50.10
CA GLU A 177 67.44 -3.76 51.38
C GLU A 177 68.25 -4.72 52.28
N GLU A 178 67.85 -6.00 52.33
CA GLU A 178 68.60 -7.04 53.04
C GLU A 178 69.99 -7.26 52.44
N GLN A 179 70.08 -7.25 51.10
CA GLN A 179 71.35 -7.37 50.38
C GLN A 179 72.27 -6.18 50.63
N LEU A 180 71.75 -4.95 50.68
CA LEU A 180 72.54 -3.76 51.03
C LEU A 180 73.15 -3.89 52.42
N LYS A 181 72.37 -4.29 53.43
CA LYS A 181 72.87 -4.54 54.79
C LYS A 181 73.94 -5.62 54.83
N SER A 182 73.74 -6.71 54.08
CA SER A 182 74.75 -7.77 53.98
C SER A 182 76.04 -7.27 53.34
N ASN A 183 75.97 -6.39 52.33
CA ASN A 183 77.14 -5.79 51.71
C ASN A 183 77.88 -4.84 52.64
N GLU A 184 77.16 -4.02 53.42
CA GLU A 184 77.75 -3.18 54.47
C GLU A 184 78.52 -4.04 55.49
N TYR A 185 77.89 -5.10 55.99
CA TYR A 185 78.53 -6.05 56.90
C TYR A 185 79.79 -6.70 56.30
N LEU A 186 79.76 -7.08 55.02
CA LEU A 186 80.95 -7.60 54.33
C LEU A 186 82.06 -6.55 54.21
N SER A 187 81.71 -5.30 53.93
CA SER A 187 82.66 -4.19 53.87
C SER A 187 83.35 -3.94 55.22
N ASP A 188 82.58 -3.98 56.31
CA ASP A 188 83.12 -3.85 57.66
C ASP A 188 84.06 -5.00 57.99
N LEU A 189 83.68 -6.25 57.65
CA LEU A 189 84.51 -7.42 57.85
C LEU A 189 85.84 -7.34 57.07
N ILE A 190 85.81 -6.88 55.82
CA ILE A 190 87.01 -6.65 55.01
C ILE A 190 87.92 -5.62 55.68
N THR A 191 87.34 -4.53 56.22
CA THR A 191 88.10 -3.50 56.93
C THR A 191 88.79 -4.07 58.17
N SER A 192 88.06 -4.81 59.01
CA SER A 192 88.64 -5.48 60.18
C SER A 192 89.72 -6.52 59.81
N LEU A 193 89.54 -7.27 58.71
CA LEU A 193 90.55 -8.22 58.24
C LEU A 193 91.83 -7.52 57.78
N ASN A 194 91.70 -6.38 57.10
CA ASN A 194 92.85 -5.55 56.70
C ASN A 194 93.58 -4.99 57.94
N GLU A 195 92.85 -4.52 58.96
CA GLU A 195 93.45 -4.09 60.22
C GLU A 195 94.21 -5.22 60.92
N ILE A 196 93.61 -6.42 61.03
CA ILE A 196 94.27 -7.59 61.61
C ILE A 196 95.54 -7.95 60.83
N THR A 197 95.48 -7.88 59.49
CA THR A 197 96.64 -8.17 58.64
C THR A 197 97.75 -7.15 58.86
N SER A 198 97.43 -5.85 58.94
CA SER A 198 98.40 -4.79 59.26
C SER A 198 99.04 -4.99 60.63
N ILE A 199 98.27 -5.35 61.66
CA ILE A 199 98.79 -5.63 63.01
C ILE A 199 99.73 -6.85 62.98
N LEU A 200 99.37 -7.89 62.24
CA LEU A 200 100.21 -9.08 62.07
C LEU A 200 101.52 -8.75 61.35
N GLU A 201 101.48 -7.89 60.31
CA GLU A 201 102.68 -7.41 59.62
C GLU A 201 103.61 -6.62 60.54
N GLU A 202 103.07 -5.71 61.36
CA GLU A 202 103.83 -4.92 62.34
C GLU A 202 104.49 -5.81 63.41
N LEU A 203 103.76 -6.78 63.96
CA LEU A 203 104.30 -7.77 64.91
C LEU A 203 105.41 -8.64 64.29
N MET A 204 105.27 -9.00 63.01
CA MET A 204 106.31 -9.73 62.28
C MET A 204 107.57 -8.88 62.03
N GLU A 205 107.43 -7.55 61.91
CA GLU A 205 108.56 -6.64 61.76
C GLU A 205 109.28 -6.38 63.08
N GLU A 206 108.54 -6.19 64.19
CA GLU A 206 109.12 -6.13 65.54
C GLU A 206 109.88 -7.40 65.91
N THR A 207 109.34 -8.57 65.61
CA THR A 207 110.02 -9.84 65.91
C THR A 207 111.28 -10.06 65.07
N LYS A 208 111.36 -9.50 63.85
CA LYS A 208 112.58 -9.50 63.03
C LYS A 208 113.64 -8.50 63.49
N LEU A 209 113.26 -7.43 64.20
CA LEU A 209 114.20 -6.44 64.77
C LEU A 209 114.82 -6.89 66.10
N VAL A 210 114.33 -8.00 66.67
CA VAL A 210 114.78 -8.57 67.95
C VAL A 210 115.74 -9.77 67.78
N GLU A 211 115.99 -10.22 66.53
CA GLU A 211 117.11 -11.12 66.17
C GLU A 211 118.34 -10.35 65.67
#